data_AF-A0A438BVY0-F1
#
_entry.id   AF-A0A438BVY0-F1
#
_cell.length_a   1.000
_cell.length_b   1.000
_cell.length_c   1.000
_cell.angle_alpha   90.00
_cell.angle_beta   90.00
_cell.angle_gamma   90.00
#
_symmetry.space_group_name_H-M   'P 1'
#
loop_
_entity.id
_entity.type
_entity.pdbx_description
1 polymer ?
#
loop_
_entity_poly.entity_id
_entity_poly.type
_entity_poly.pdbx_seq_one_letter_code
_entity_poly.pdbx_strand_id
1 'polypeptide(L)'
;MLLMEKWKHLLWSPCATHCIDLMLEDIASMKQIKETLDQAKMITRFIYNSLKVVNLMKVFTKDKDLLRPGITRFATKFISLKSLIRNVFIIRPVIESEKLPVHGSLVGPAVGPVTS
;
A
#
# COMPACT_ATOMS: atom_id res chain seq x y z
N MET A 1 37.41 -11.77 -20.37
CA MET A 1 37.69 -13.02 -19.62
C MET A 1 39.15 -13.01 -19.16
N LEU A 2 39.56 -12.06 -18.34
CA LEU A 2 40.97 -11.95 -17.84
C LEU A 2 41.05 -11.79 -16.31
N LEU A 3 39.94 -11.43 -15.66
CA LEU A 3 39.90 -11.26 -14.20
C LEU A 3 39.76 -12.60 -13.46
N MET A 4 38.97 -13.52 -14.02
CA MET A 4 38.69 -14.85 -13.45
C MET A 4 39.91 -15.78 -13.46
N GLU A 5 40.90 -15.50 -14.30
CA GLU A 5 42.10 -16.34 -14.47
C GLU A 5 43.16 -16.05 -13.40
N LYS A 6 43.18 -14.80 -12.88
CA LYS A 6 44.19 -14.29 -11.96
C LYS A 6 43.86 -14.53 -10.48
N TRP A 7 42.61 -14.89 -10.17
CA TRP A 7 42.14 -15.12 -8.80
C TRP A 7 41.26 -16.38 -8.72
N LYS A 8 41.88 -17.55 -8.92
CA LYS A 8 41.21 -18.86 -8.93
C LYS A 8 40.49 -19.24 -7.61
N HIS A 9 40.71 -18.47 -6.54
CA HIS A 9 40.11 -18.66 -5.21
C HIS A 9 39.10 -17.57 -4.82
N LEU A 10 38.75 -16.64 -5.71
CA LEU A 10 37.67 -15.69 -5.47
C LEU A 10 36.33 -16.42 -5.63
N LEU A 11 35.87 -17.04 -4.53
CA LEU A 11 34.50 -17.53 -4.42
C LEU A 11 33.57 -16.30 -4.35
N TRP A 12 32.98 -15.94 -5.48
CA TRP A 12 31.97 -14.89 -5.52
C TRP A 12 30.65 -15.46 -5.01
N SER A 13 30.31 -15.18 -3.76
CA SER A 13 28.97 -15.50 -3.24
C SER A 13 27.96 -14.47 -3.75
N PRO A 14 26.74 -14.89 -4.13
CA PRO A 14 25.69 -13.94 -4.46
C PRO A 14 25.39 -13.06 -3.24
N CYS A 15 25.11 -11.78 -3.49
CA CYS A 15 24.76 -10.83 -2.44
C CYS A 15 23.54 -11.32 -1.66
N ALA A 16 23.60 -11.32 -0.31
CA ALA A 16 22.48 -11.72 0.54
C ALA A 16 21.19 -10.95 0.24
N THR A 17 21.29 -9.66 -0.08
CA THR A 17 20.16 -8.84 -0.51
C THR A 17 19.53 -9.36 -1.80
N HIS A 18 20.34 -9.82 -2.75
CA HIS A 18 19.85 -10.40 -4.00
C HIS A 18 19.18 -11.75 -3.77
N CYS A 19 19.76 -12.60 -2.92
CA CYS A 19 19.15 -13.87 -2.52
C CYS A 19 17.77 -13.66 -1.87
N ILE A 20 17.65 -12.69 -0.96
CA ILE A 20 16.37 -12.37 -0.31
C ILE A 20 15.36 -11.84 -1.33
N ASP A 21 15.76 -11.00 -2.28
CA ASP A 21 14.86 -10.47 -3.30
C ASP A 21 14.29 -11.57 -4.20
N LEU A 22 15.11 -12.57 -4.57
CA LEU A 22 14.67 -13.75 -5.32
C LEU A 22 13.72 -14.64 -4.50
N MET A 23 14.01 -14.87 -3.22
CA MET A 23 13.08 -15.62 -2.35
C MET A 23 11.72 -14.93 -2.26
N LEU A 24 11.70 -13.59 -2.18
CA LEU A 24 10.46 -12.82 -2.17
C LEU A 24 9.73 -12.87 -3.52
N GLU A 25 10.44 -12.97 -4.64
CA GLU A 25 9.86 -13.17 -5.97
C GLU A 25 9.17 -14.53 -6.10
N ASP A 26 9.82 -15.60 -5.63
CA ASP A 26 9.25 -16.95 -5.63
C ASP A 26 7.98 -17.02 -4.77
N ILE A 27 8.03 -16.44 -3.57
CA ILE A 27 6.87 -16.33 -2.67
C ILE A 27 5.75 -15.52 -3.34
N ALA A 28 6.07 -14.38 -3.97
CA ALA A 28 5.08 -13.55 -4.65
C ALA A 28 4.43 -14.23 -5.86
N SER A 29 5.05 -15.29 -6.39
CA SER A 29 4.54 -16.05 -7.54
C SER A 29 3.53 -17.13 -7.14
N MET A 30 3.44 -17.50 -5.86
CA MET A 30 2.43 -18.44 -5.36
C MET A 30 1.02 -17.86 -5.56
N LYS A 31 0.09 -18.64 -6.13
CA LYS A 31 -1.24 -18.16 -6.57
C LYS A 31 -1.97 -17.32 -5.52
N GLN A 32 -2.09 -17.83 -4.28
CA GLN A 32 -2.80 -17.14 -3.20
C GLN A 32 -2.12 -15.82 -2.78
N ILE A 33 -0.79 -15.80 -2.80
CA ILE A 33 -0.01 -14.62 -2.45
C ILE A 33 -0.12 -13.57 -3.56
N LYS A 34 -0.05 -14.00 -4.81
CA LYS A 34 -0.23 -13.14 -5.98
C LYS A 34 -1.59 -12.43 -5.96
N GLU A 35 -2.67 -13.18 -5.74
CA GLU A 35 -4.02 -12.61 -5.60
C GLU A 35 -4.09 -11.55 -4.50
N THR A 36 -3.51 -11.85 -3.32
CA THR A 36 -3.43 -10.90 -2.19
C THR A 36 -2.61 -9.64 -2.55
N LEU A 37 -1.48 -9.80 -3.23
CA LEU A 37 -0.64 -8.68 -3.66
C LEU A 37 -1.33 -7.82 -4.73
N ASP A 38 -2.12 -8.42 -5.61
CA ASP A 38 -2.90 -7.70 -6.62
C ASP A 38 -4.04 -6.89 -5.97
N GLN A 39 -4.72 -7.44 -4.96
CA GLN A 39 -5.70 -6.68 -4.16
C GLN A 39 -5.05 -5.52 -3.42
N ALA A 40 -3.89 -5.74 -2.78
CA ALA A 40 -3.12 -4.70 -2.13
C ALA A 40 -2.71 -3.58 -3.11
N LYS A 41 -2.31 -3.96 -4.32
CA LYS A 41 -2.00 -3.02 -5.40
C LYS A 41 -3.23 -2.22 -5.84
N MET A 42 -4.41 -2.84 -5.89
CA MET A 42 -5.66 -2.17 -6.21
C MET A 42 -6.04 -1.13 -5.16
N ILE A 43 -5.97 -1.49 -3.86
CA ILE A 43 -6.21 -0.57 -2.74
C ILE A 43 -5.22 0.59 -2.78
N THR A 44 -3.94 0.28 -3.03
CA THR A 44 -2.91 1.30 -3.14
C THR A 44 -3.20 2.26 -4.29
N ARG A 45 -3.54 1.74 -5.47
CA ARG A 45 -3.93 2.57 -6.61
C ARG A 45 -5.12 3.45 -6.29
N PHE A 46 -6.16 2.90 -5.66
CA PHE A 46 -7.33 3.65 -5.24
C PHE A 46 -6.96 4.86 -4.36
N ILE A 47 -6.14 4.63 -3.33
CA ILE A 47 -5.68 5.70 -2.42
C ILE A 47 -4.94 6.82 -3.17
N TYR A 48 -4.06 6.47 -4.11
CA TYR A 48 -3.23 7.45 -4.81
C TYR A 48 -3.83 7.95 -6.14
N ASN A 49 -5.01 7.48 -6.53
CA ASN A 49 -5.63 7.86 -7.81
C ASN A 49 -6.19 9.29 -7.79
N SER A 50 -6.55 9.82 -6.63
CA SER A 50 -7.14 11.15 -6.49
C SER A 50 -6.61 11.88 -5.26
N LEU A 51 -6.31 13.17 -5.43
CA LEU A 51 -5.83 14.03 -4.35
C LEU A 51 -6.82 14.11 -3.18
N LYS A 52 -8.12 13.95 -3.45
CA LYS A 52 -9.16 13.92 -2.41
C LYS A 52 -8.95 12.73 -1.46
N VAL A 53 -8.70 11.55 -2.01
CA VAL A 53 -8.49 10.30 -1.24
C VAL A 53 -7.19 10.36 -0.48
N VAL A 54 -6.13 10.88 -1.12
CA VAL A 54 -4.84 11.09 -0.47
C VAL A 54 -4.98 12.02 0.73
N ASN A 55 -5.66 13.16 0.57
CA ASN A 55 -5.88 14.10 1.66
C ASN A 55 -6.74 13.49 2.77
N LEU A 56 -7.78 12.74 2.41
CA LEU A 56 -8.62 12.04 3.38
C LEU A 56 -7.80 11.01 4.18
N MET A 57 -6.99 10.20 3.51
CA MET A 57 -6.08 9.25 4.17
C MET A 57 -5.11 9.98 5.12
N LYS A 58 -4.54 11.13 4.73
CA LYS A 58 -3.63 11.93 5.58
C LYS A 58 -4.31 12.44 6.85
N VAL A 59 -5.56 12.88 6.76
CA VAL A 59 -6.35 13.30 7.93
C VAL A 59 -6.48 12.15 8.93
N PHE A 60 -6.76 10.93 8.45
CA PHE A 60 -6.89 9.78 9.34
C PHE A 60 -5.55 9.19 9.82
N THR A 61 -4.47 9.32 9.04
CA THR A 61 -3.14 8.81 9.41
C THR A 61 -2.28 9.80 10.20
N LYS A 62 -2.79 11.01 10.49
CA LYS A 62 -2.04 12.12 11.10
C LYS A 62 -0.78 12.45 10.28
N ASP A 63 -0.97 12.65 8.98
CA ASP A 63 0.08 12.94 7.99
C ASP A 63 1.16 11.86 7.83
N LYS A 64 0.91 10.63 8.29
CA LYS A 64 1.80 9.50 8.01
C LYS A 64 1.49 8.93 6.63
N ASP A 65 2.49 8.90 5.75
CA ASP A 65 2.38 8.24 4.46
C ASP A 65 2.19 6.72 4.65
N LEU A 66 1.22 6.15 3.93
CA LEU A 66 0.96 4.72 3.97
C LEU A 66 2.04 3.90 3.29
N LEU A 67 2.76 4.45 2.32
CA LEU A 67 3.78 3.72 1.60
C LEU A 67 5.14 4.30 1.93
N ARG A 68 6.02 3.45 2.47
CA ARG A 68 7.45 3.72 2.48
C ARG A 68 8.10 2.86 1.40
N PRO A 69 8.76 3.46 0.39
CA PRO A 69 9.51 2.68 -0.60
C PRO A 69 10.51 1.74 0.08
N GLY A 70 10.54 0.47 -0.34
CA GLY A 70 11.53 -0.50 0.12
C GLY A 70 12.83 -0.42 -0.69
N ILE A 71 13.89 -1.04 -0.19
CA ILE A 71 15.22 -1.04 -0.85
C ILE A 71 15.18 -1.82 -2.18
N THR A 72 14.33 -2.84 -2.31
CA THR A 72 14.15 -3.63 -3.53
C THR A 72 12.71 -3.61 -4.04
N ARG A 73 12.52 -3.89 -5.34
CA ARG A 73 11.19 -3.88 -5.98
C ARG A 73 10.24 -4.92 -5.40
N PHE A 74 10.74 -6.09 -4.97
CA PHE A 74 9.89 -7.13 -4.39
C PHE A 74 9.64 -6.89 -2.90
N ALA A 75 10.67 -6.50 -2.14
CA ALA A 75 10.49 -6.10 -0.75
C ALA A 75 9.46 -4.95 -0.63
N THR A 76 9.44 -4.03 -1.60
CA THR A 76 8.44 -2.95 -1.64
C THR A 76 7.00 -3.49 -1.67
N LYS A 77 6.71 -4.56 -2.43
CA LYS A 77 5.36 -5.14 -2.48
C LYS A 77 4.91 -5.65 -1.10
N PHE A 78 5.80 -6.36 -0.40
CA PHE A 78 5.51 -6.90 0.94
C PHE A 78 5.49 -5.81 2.02
N ILE A 79 6.33 -4.78 1.92
CA ILE A 79 6.31 -3.62 2.83
C ILE A 79 4.99 -2.86 2.69
N SER A 80 4.54 -2.62 1.45
CA SER A 80 3.25 -2.01 1.15
C SER A 80 2.11 -2.83 1.74
N LEU A 81 2.09 -4.15 1.50
CA LEU A 81 1.08 -5.04 2.07
C LEU A 81 1.07 -4.97 3.61
N LYS A 82 2.25 -5.02 4.25
CA LYS A 82 2.38 -4.90 5.72
C LYS A 82 1.87 -3.55 6.23
N SER A 83 2.03 -2.48 5.47
CA SER A 83 1.51 -1.17 5.84
C SER A 83 -0.01 -1.11 5.72
N LEU A 84 -0.59 -1.68 4.66
CA LEU A 84 -2.04 -1.78 4.51
C LEU A 84 -2.69 -2.56 5.65
N ILE A 85 -2.08 -3.69 6.04
CA ILE A 85 -2.57 -4.49 7.17
C ILE A 85 -2.53 -3.68 8.48
N ARG A 86 -1.43 -2.95 8.74
CA ARG A 86 -1.31 -2.11 9.94
C ARG A 86 -2.34 -0.98 9.98
N ASN A 87 -2.72 -0.45 8.83
CA ASN A 87 -3.65 0.67 8.71
C ASN A 87 -5.07 0.23 8.29
N VAL A 88 -5.42 -1.06 8.38
CA VAL A 88 -6.70 -1.58 7.85
C VAL A 88 -7.92 -0.89 8.47
N PHE A 89 -7.85 -0.56 9.77
CA PHE A 89 -8.92 0.15 10.49
C PHE A 89 -9.11 1.58 10.00
N ILE A 90 -8.07 2.19 9.44
CA ILE A 90 -8.11 3.55 8.86
C ILE A 90 -8.56 3.50 7.40
N ILE A 91 -8.08 2.52 6.63
CA ILE A 91 -8.36 2.40 5.20
C ILE A 91 -9.82 2.03 4.94
N ARG A 92 -10.40 1.13 5.74
CA ARG A 92 -11.79 0.67 5.58
C ARG A 92 -12.81 1.82 5.53
N PRO A 93 -12.89 2.73 6.52
CA PRO A 93 -13.85 3.82 6.49
C PRO A 93 -13.60 4.79 5.34
N VAL A 94 -12.36 4.99 4.90
CA VAL A 94 -12.05 5.84 3.74
C VAL A 94 -12.65 5.24 2.46
N ILE A 95 -12.45 3.95 2.24
CA ILE A 95 -13.07 3.24 1.10
C ILE A 95 -14.60 3.30 1.16
N GLU A 96 -15.20 3.17 2.35
CA GLU A 96 -16.65 3.25 2.53
C GLU A 96 -17.19 4.66 2.28
N SER A 97 -16.50 5.69 2.78
CA SER A 97 -16.90 7.10 2.63
C SER A 97 -16.89 7.56 1.18
N GLU A 98 -16.03 6.98 0.34
CA GLU A 98 -15.92 7.32 -1.08
C GLU A 98 -16.82 6.47 -1.98
N LYS A 99 -17.31 5.33 -1.49
CA LYS A 99 -18.38 4.56 -2.14
C LYS A 99 -19.76 5.20 -1.98
N LEU A 100 -19.93 6.14 -1.05
CA LEU A 100 -21.17 6.89 -0.92
C LEU A 100 -21.27 7.93 -2.05
N PRO A 101 -22.35 7.91 -2.85
CA PRO A 101 -22.51 8.85 -3.95
C PRO A 101 -22.67 10.26 -3.37
N VAL A 102 -21.81 11.17 -3.82
CA VAL A 102 -22.01 12.61 -3.69
C VAL A 102 -23.18 12.99 -4.58
N HIS A 103 -24.40 12.90 -4.04
CA HIS A 103 -25.49 13.76 -4.50
C HIS A 103 -26.01 14.52 -3.28
N GLY A 104 -25.56 15.77 -3.15
CA GLY A 104 -26.22 16.71 -2.27
C GLY A 104 -27.59 17.08 -2.82
N SER A 105 -28.54 17.29 -1.91
CA SER A 105 -29.33 18.52 -1.86
C SER A 105 -29.99 18.67 -0.49
N LEU A 106 -29.48 19.63 0.26
CA LEU A 106 -30.20 20.65 1.03
C LEU A 106 -31.54 20.26 1.69
N VAL A 107 -31.56 20.13 3.02
CA VAL A 107 -32.48 20.89 3.89
C VAL A 107 -31.75 21.20 5.20
N GLY A 108 -31.56 22.49 5.48
CA GLY A 108 -31.03 23.02 6.74
C GLY A 108 -32.04 22.94 7.90
N PRO A 109 -31.66 23.39 9.11
CA PRO A 109 -32.41 23.11 10.33
C PRO A 109 -33.57 24.10 10.51
N ALA A 110 -34.76 23.60 10.81
CA ALA A 110 -35.83 24.40 11.39
C ALA A 110 -36.08 23.92 12.83
N VAL A 111 -35.48 24.64 13.77
CA VAL A 111 -35.90 24.70 15.17
C VAL A 111 -37.36 25.18 15.19
N GLY A 112 -38.21 24.54 16.02
CA GLY A 112 -39.65 24.79 16.09
C GLY A 112 -40.04 26.19 16.60
N PRO A 113 -41.34 26.38 16.90
CA PRO A 113 -41.62 26.60 18.32
C PRO A 113 -42.85 25.84 18.85
N VAL A 114 -42.75 25.56 20.14
CA VAL A 114 -43.78 25.17 21.10
C VAL A 114 -44.79 26.30 21.31
N THR A 115 -46.09 25.97 21.38
CA THR A 115 -47.21 26.51 22.20
C THR A 115 -48.52 26.05 21.54
N SER A 116 -49.61 25.61 22.18
CA SER A 116 -50.06 25.50 23.57
C SER A 116 -51.01 24.31 23.68
#